data_AF-A0A2S5TKC0-F1
#
_entry.id   AF-A0A2S5TKC0-F1
#
_cell.length_a   1.000
_cell.length_b   1.000
_cell.length_c   1.000
_cell.angle_alpha   90.00
_cell.angle_beta   90.00
_cell.angle_gamma   90.00
#
_symmetry.space_group_name_H-M   'P 1'
#
loop_
_entity.id
_entity.type
_entity.pdbx_description
1 polymer ?
#
loop_
_entity_poly.entity_id
_entity_poly.type
_entity_poly.pdbx_seq_one_letter_code
_entity_poly.pdbx_strand_id
1 'polypeptide(L)'
;MCLIVHKPAGQPIPEELIRAALELNRDGWGAMGFDGRGQLLLERQLEPDAAAILAFERRHRDHEYVLHLRRRTKGGGGLDNVHPFRVVPGVYLMHNGTLPLEPKQAGRSDTWHLVAEILRPLALRHEALLSDPAFLQLLELGLKAENKLALLHEASREIVLVNWQHGAELDGLWLSSTRWIDRQRFPLAHAPQPQERVYSTRDLNFL
;
A
#
# COMPACT_ATOMS: atom_id res chain seq x y z
N MET A 1 4.15 10.31 -7.10
CA MET A 1 4.27 8.94 -6.56
C MET A 1 3.74 9.01 -5.16
N CYS A 2 2.79 8.15 -4.83
CA CYS A 2 2.16 8.06 -3.52
C CYS A 2 3.17 7.56 -2.48
N LEU A 3 2.71 7.42 -1.24
CA LEU A 3 3.42 6.68 -0.20
C LEU A 3 2.50 5.61 0.39
N ILE A 4 2.95 4.37 0.35
CA ILE A 4 2.51 3.29 1.24
C ILE A 4 3.53 3.13 2.36
N VAL A 5 3.04 3.15 3.61
CA VAL A 5 3.77 2.75 4.82
C VAL A 5 3.11 1.50 5.37
N HIS A 6 3.84 0.38 5.42
CA HIS A 6 3.43 -0.76 6.24
C HIS A 6 4.07 -0.60 7.62
N LYS A 7 3.21 -0.61 8.64
CA LYS A 7 3.56 -0.38 10.03
C LYS A 7 3.20 -1.65 10.82
N PRO A 8 4.21 -2.38 11.33
CA PRO A 8 4.01 -3.48 12.25
C PRO A 8 3.35 -3.03 13.56
N ALA A 9 2.70 -3.96 14.26
CA ALA A 9 2.12 -3.70 15.58
C ALA A 9 3.18 -3.15 16.57
N GLY A 10 2.82 -2.09 17.28
CA GLY A 10 3.69 -1.44 18.28
C GLY A 10 4.75 -0.50 17.70
N GLN A 11 4.99 -0.52 16.38
CA GLN A 11 5.98 0.35 15.75
C GLN A 11 5.38 1.74 15.47
N PRO A 12 5.83 2.83 16.10
CA PRO A 12 5.31 4.17 15.79
C PRO A 12 5.71 4.62 14.38
N ILE A 13 4.83 5.37 13.73
CA ILE A 13 5.20 6.16 12.54
C ILE A 13 5.63 7.54 13.04
N PRO A 14 6.91 7.96 12.83
CA PRO A 14 7.36 9.28 13.26
C PRO A 14 6.47 10.41 12.72
N GLU A 15 6.21 11.41 13.55
CA GLU A 15 5.34 12.53 13.20
C GLU A 15 5.91 13.32 12.02
N GLU A 16 7.21 13.53 12.03
CA GLU A 16 7.95 14.24 10.99
C GLU A 16 7.89 13.49 9.65
N LEU A 17 7.88 12.16 9.67
CA LEU A 17 7.65 11.32 8.49
C LEU A 17 6.27 11.62 7.89
N ILE A 18 5.21 11.61 8.70
CA ILE A 18 3.84 11.91 8.23
C ILE A 18 3.80 13.33 7.66
N ARG A 19 4.34 14.32 8.38
CA ARG A 19 4.34 15.72 7.94
C ARG A 19 5.10 15.91 6.63
N ALA A 20 6.31 15.36 6.50
CA ALA A 20 7.12 15.44 5.29
C ALA A 20 6.43 14.74 4.10
N ALA A 21 5.84 13.57 4.32
CA ALA A 21 5.12 12.85 3.28
C ALA A 21 3.89 13.63 2.78
N LEU A 22 3.18 14.32 3.68
CA LEU A 22 2.05 15.18 3.34
C LEU A 22 2.45 16.45 2.59
N GLU A 23 3.71 16.86 2.55
CA GLU A 23 4.12 17.98 1.69
C GLU A 23 3.95 17.65 0.21
N LEU A 24 4.07 16.37 -0.15
CA LEU A 24 4.02 15.90 -1.53
C LEU A 24 2.75 15.09 -1.85
N ASN A 25 2.05 14.56 -0.85
CA ASN A 25 0.93 13.63 -1.01
C ASN A 25 -0.35 14.18 -0.33
N ARG A 26 -0.97 15.18 -0.97
CA ARG A 26 -2.12 15.93 -0.42
C ARG A 26 -3.47 15.57 -1.04
N ASP A 27 -3.53 14.53 -1.88
CA ASP A 27 -4.70 14.22 -2.71
C ASP A 27 -5.57 13.08 -2.12
N GLY A 28 -5.48 12.88 -0.81
CA GLY A 28 -6.23 11.90 -0.03
C GLY A 28 -5.33 10.98 0.79
N TRP A 29 -5.92 10.33 1.79
CA TRP A 29 -5.26 9.30 2.58
C TRP A 29 -6.23 8.17 2.93
N GLY A 30 -5.67 7.02 3.29
CA GLY A 30 -6.45 5.95 3.88
C GLY A 30 -5.57 4.93 4.57
N ALA A 31 -6.22 4.07 5.33
CA ALA A 31 -5.57 2.98 6.05
C ALA A 31 -6.35 1.68 5.89
N MET A 32 -5.63 0.56 5.93
CA MET A 32 -6.22 -0.78 6.06
C MET A 32 -5.38 -1.65 6.98
N GLY A 33 -6.00 -2.48 7.78
CA GLY A 33 -5.29 -3.38 8.69
C GLY A 33 -6.24 -4.15 9.58
N PHE A 34 -5.73 -4.59 10.73
CA PHE A 34 -6.52 -5.29 11.73
C PHE A 34 -6.30 -4.67 13.09
N ASP A 35 -7.35 -4.52 13.89
CA ASP A 35 -7.21 -4.11 15.28
C ASP A 35 -6.74 -5.27 16.18
N GLY A 36 -6.49 -4.99 17.46
CA GLY A 36 -6.06 -6.01 18.44
C GLY A 36 -7.09 -7.13 18.70
N ARG A 37 -8.30 -7.03 18.15
CA ARG A 37 -9.33 -8.09 18.18
C ARG A 37 -9.41 -8.84 16.85
N GLY A 38 -8.60 -8.47 15.87
CA GLY A 38 -8.62 -8.99 14.51
C GLY A 38 -9.80 -8.47 13.69
N GLN A 39 -10.42 -7.36 14.08
CA GLN A 39 -11.45 -6.70 13.29
C GLN A 39 -10.82 -5.84 12.21
N LEU A 40 -11.46 -5.81 11.04
CA LEU A 40 -10.99 -5.04 9.91
C LEU A 40 -10.97 -3.54 10.23
N LEU A 41 -9.79 -2.94 10.08
CA LEU A 41 -9.59 -1.50 10.09
C LEU A 41 -9.66 -0.99 8.66
N LEU A 42 -10.48 0.01 8.39
CA LEU A 42 -10.53 0.73 7.10
C LEU A 42 -10.81 2.21 7.31
N GLU A 43 -10.02 3.06 6.68
CA GLU A 43 -10.18 4.52 6.69
C GLU A 43 -9.88 5.08 5.30
N ARG A 44 -10.67 6.07 4.85
CA ARG A 44 -10.49 6.76 3.56
C ARG A 44 -10.99 8.19 3.67
N GLN A 45 -10.11 9.15 3.44
CA GLN A 45 -10.48 10.57 3.44
C GLN A 45 -9.87 11.30 2.24
N LEU A 46 -10.64 12.26 1.73
CA LEU A 46 -10.26 13.06 0.57
C LEU A 46 -9.23 14.13 0.94
N GLU A 47 -9.38 14.75 2.10
CA GLU A 47 -8.55 15.84 2.57
C GLU A 47 -7.62 15.32 3.67
N PRO A 48 -6.33 15.12 3.38
CA PRO A 48 -5.40 14.67 4.39
C PRO A 48 -5.05 15.81 5.34
N ASP A 49 -5.27 15.55 6.62
CA ASP A 49 -4.86 16.41 7.73
C ASP A 49 -3.83 15.66 8.59
N ALA A 50 -2.69 16.29 8.85
CA ALA A 50 -1.65 15.71 9.68
C ALA A 50 -2.17 15.40 11.09
N ALA A 51 -3.01 16.27 11.68
CA ALA A 51 -3.52 16.03 13.02
C ALA A 51 -4.46 14.82 13.07
N ALA A 52 -5.35 14.67 12.08
CA ALA A 52 -6.20 13.49 11.90
C ALA A 52 -5.39 12.20 11.72
N ILE A 53 -4.38 12.21 10.84
CA ILE A 53 -3.53 11.03 10.60
C ILE A 53 -2.72 10.66 11.85
N LEU A 54 -2.18 11.65 12.57
CA LEU A 54 -1.46 11.42 13.83
C LEU A 54 -2.40 10.90 14.94
N ALA A 55 -3.65 11.37 14.98
CA ALA A 55 -4.64 10.85 15.91
C ALA A 55 -5.01 9.40 15.59
N PHE A 56 -5.13 9.07 14.31
CA PHE A 56 -5.33 7.71 13.82
C PHE A 56 -4.14 6.81 14.20
N GLU A 57 -2.89 7.25 13.94
CA GLU A 57 -1.67 6.52 14.31
C GLU A 57 -1.64 6.22 15.80
N ARG A 58 -1.88 7.23 16.65
CA ARG A 58 -1.90 7.05 18.12
C ARG A 58 -2.96 6.05 18.57
N ARG A 59 -4.15 6.09 17.97
CA ARG A 59 -5.26 5.19 18.31
C ARG A 59 -4.97 3.74 17.95
N HIS A 60 -4.23 3.52 16.86
CA HIS A 60 -3.96 2.20 16.32
C HIS A 60 -2.48 1.82 16.43
N ARG A 61 -1.76 2.41 17.38
CA ARG A 61 -0.31 2.25 17.47
C ARG A 61 0.10 0.80 17.70
N ASP A 62 -0.69 0.07 18.49
CA ASP A 62 -0.41 -1.32 18.85
C ASP A 62 -0.92 -2.32 17.81
N HIS A 63 -1.38 -1.84 16.65
CA HIS A 63 -1.98 -2.65 15.59
C HIS A 63 -1.12 -2.65 14.33
N GLU A 64 -1.17 -3.74 13.57
CA GLU A 64 -0.59 -3.79 12.23
C GLU A 64 -1.55 -3.14 11.23
N TYR A 65 -1.03 -2.18 10.45
CA TYR A 65 -1.78 -1.59 9.35
C TYR A 65 -0.88 -1.04 8.25
N VAL A 66 -1.50 -0.75 7.12
CA VAL A 66 -0.92 -0.07 5.98
C VAL A 66 -1.57 1.30 5.83
N LEU A 67 -0.77 2.35 5.80
CA LEU A 67 -1.17 3.73 5.50
C LEU A 67 -0.84 4.06 4.05
N HIS A 68 -1.78 4.72 3.36
CA HIS A 68 -1.56 5.29 2.03
C HIS A 68 -1.76 6.80 2.06
N LEU A 69 -0.78 7.53 1.56
CA LEU A 69 -0.87 8.96 1.27
C LEU A 69 -0.82 9.14 -0.24
N ARG A 70 -1.89 9.73 -0.79
CA ARG A 70 -2.07 9.85 -2.23
C ARG A 70 -1.45 11.13 -2.77
N ARG A 71 -0.72 10.98 -3.86
CA ARG A 71 -0.41 12.06 -4.80
C ARG A 71 -1.09 11.77 -6.13
N ARG A 72 -1.93 12.68 -6.59
CA ARG A 72 -2.68 12.54 -7.84
C ARG A 72 -1.71 12.58 -9.03
N THR A 73 -1.48 11.42 -9.63
CA THR A 73 -0.73 11.26 -10.89
C THR A 73 -1.63 10.88 -12.06
N LYS A 74 -2.64 10.04 -11.79
CA LYS A 74 -3.68 9.59 -12.72
C LYS A 74 -5.06 9.64 -12.04
N GLY A 75 -6.10 9.83 -12.85
CA GLY A 75 -7.48 9.95 -12.37
C GLY A 75 -7.81 11.31 -11.74
N GLY A 76 -9.09 11.48 -11.40
CA GLY A 76 -9.63 12.68 -10.78
C GLY A 76 -9.29 12.81 -9.29
N GLY A 77 -9.62 13.95 -8.69
CA GLY A 77 -9.35 14.21 -7.27
C GLY A 77 -10.20 13.41 -6.29
N GLY A 78 -11.33 12.84 -6.71
CA GLY A 78 -12.37 12.32 -5.82
C GLY A 78 -11.97 11.15 -4.90
N LEU A 79 -12.79 10.97 -3.85
CA LEU A 79 -12.66 9.90 -2.85
C LEU A 79 -12.60 8.51 -3.50
N ASP A 80 -13.25 8.36 -4.63
CA ASP A 80 -13.32 7.16 -5.44
C ASP A 80 -11.96 6.70 -6.02
N ASN A 81 -10.95 7.55 -5.99
CA ASN A 81 -9.55 7.23 -6.32
C ASN A 81 -8.63 7.13 -5.09
N VAL A 82 -9.16 7.36 -3.89
CA VAL A 82 -8.43 7.26 -2.62
C VAL A 82 -8.38 5.80 -2.19
N HIS A 83 -7.18 5.35 -1.85
CA HIS A 83 -6.90 4.00 -1.38
C HIS A 83 -7.34 3.81 0.08
N PRO A 84 -7.63 2.58 0.53
CA PRO A 84 -7.60 1.32 -0.21
C PRO A 84 -8.78 1.13 -1.17
N PHE A 85 -8.57 0.36 -2.24
CA PHE A 85 -9.63 -0.12 -3.12
C PHE A 85 -10.12 -1.49 -2.67
N ARG A 86 -11.44 -1.67 -2.62
CA ARG A 86 -12.05 -3.00 -2.41
C ARG A 86 -12.04 -3.77 -3.73
N VAL A 87 -11.34 -4.91 -3.75
CA VAL A 87 -11.30 -5.81 -4.91
C VAL A 87 -12.57 -6.64 -4.94
N VAL A 88 -12.78 -7.42 -3.88
CA VAL A 88 -13.98 -8.22 -3.58
C VAL A 88 -14.26 -8.11 -2.06
N PRO A 89 -15.40 -8.59 -1.52
CA PRO A 89 -15.58 -8.66 -0.07
C PRO A 89 -14.38 -9.32 0.63
N GLY A 90 -13.86 -8.68 1.67
CA GLY A 90 -12.70 -9.18 2.43
C GLY A 90 -11.33 -9.03 1.77
N VAL A 91 -11.23 -8.48 0.54
CA VAL A 91 -9.94 -8.25 -0.13
C VAL A 91 -9.79 -6.80 -0.56
N TYR A 92 -8.72 -6.17 -0.09
CA TYR A 92 -8.42 -4.75 -0.30
C TYR A 92 -7.02 -4.56 -0.85
N LEU A 93 -6.85 -3.54 -1.69
CA LEU A 93 -5.60 -3.25 -2.36
C LEU A 93 -5.22 -1.78 -2.21
N MET A 94 -3.94 -1.56 -1.89
CA MET A 94 -3.28 -0.28 -2.06
C MET A 94 -2.16 -0.39 -3.11
N HIS A 95 -1.94 0.66 -3.90
CA HIS A 95 -0.90 0.72 -4.91
C HIS A 95 -0.09 2.01 -4.79
N ASN A 96 1.22 1.89 -4.96
CA ASN A 96 2.11 3.00 -5.23
C ASN A 96 2.85 2.74 -6.54
N GLY A 97 2.59 3.56 -7.55
CA GLY A 97 3.20 3.39 -8.86
C GLY A 97 2.37 4.06 -9.95
N THR A 98 2.59 3.64 -11.18
CA THR A 98 1.74 3.96 -12.33
C THR A 98 1.78 2.79 -13.29
N LEU A 99 0.63 2.17 -13.48
CA LEU A 99 0.47 1.02 -14.37
C LEU A 99 0.23 1.52 -15.80
N PRO A 100 0.80 0.84 -16.81
CA PRO A 100 0.58 1.16 -18.22
C PRO A 100 -0.78 0.64 -18.71
N LEU A 101 -1.85 0.93 -17.98
CA LEU A 101 -3.22 0.58 -18.34
C LEU A 101 -3.88 1.73 -19.10
N GLU A 102 -4.60 1.40 -20.17
CA GLU A 102 -5.40 2.37 -20.90
C GLU A 102 -6.57 2.86 -20.04
N PRO A 103 -6.77 4.18 -19.89
CA PRO A 103 -7.86 4.72 -19.09
C PRO A 103 -9.18 4.58 -19.86
N LYS A 104 -9.94 3.52 -19.59
CA LYS A 104 -11.24 3.28 -20.24
C LYS A 104 -12.39 4.08 -19.62
N GLN A 105 -12.23 4.55 -18.39
CA GLN A 105 -13.23 5.35 -17.69
C GLN A 105 -12.60 6.67 -17.26
N ALA A 106 -13.11 7.76 -17.84
CA ALA A 106 -12.65 9.11 -17.51
C ALA A 106 -12.74 9.38 -16.00
N GLY A 107 -11.67 9.96 -15.45
CA GLY A 107 -11.59 10.31 -14.03
C GLY A 107 -11.21 9.17 -13.09
N ARG A 108 -11.09 7.91 -13.56
CA ARG A 108 -10.58 6.80 -12.74
C ARG A 108 -9.06 6.70 -12.77
N SER A 109 -8.48 6.23 -11.67
CA SER A 109 -7.05 5.91 -11.60
C SER A 109 -6.75 4.60 -12.33
N ASP A 110 -5.49 4.42 -12.70
CA ASP A 110 -4.94 3.15 -13.17
C ASP A 110 -5.14 2.02 -12.15
N THR A 111 -5.06 2.32 -10.84
CA THR A 111 -5.38 1.35 -9.78
C THR A 111 -6.85 0.93 -9.80
N TRP A 112 -7.77 1.88 -10.03
CA TRP A 112 -9.18 1.53 -10.20
C TRP A 112 -9.37 0.59 -11.38
N HIS A 113 -8.69 0.83 -12.51
CA HIS A 113 -8.74 -0.04 -13.68
C HIS A 113 -8.17 -1.43 -13.40
N LEU A 114 -7.01 -1.53 -12.73
CA LEU A 114 -6.44 -2.80 -12.27
C LEU A 114 -7.47 -3.58 -11.43
N VAL A 115 -8.11 -2.91 -10.47
CA VAL A 115 -9.07 -3.55 -9.58
C VAL A 115 -10.35 -3.96 -10.30
N ALA A 116 -10.98 -3.04 -11.03
CA ALA A 116 -12.30 -3.23 -11.62
C ALA A 116 -12.29 -4.16 -12.83
N GLU A 117 -11.24 -4.10 -13.66
CA GLU A 117 -11.19 -4.80 -14.95
C GLU A 117 -10.39 -6.09 -14.92
N ILE A 118 -9.44 -6.23 -13.98
CA ILE A 118 -8.53 -7.37 -13.93
C ILE A 118 -8.75 -8.18 -12.65
N LEU A 119 -8.42 -7.60 -11.49
CA LEU A 119 -8.36 -8.36 -10.24
C LEU A 119 -9.74 -8.81 -9.75
N ARG A 120 -10.76 -7.94 -9.82
CA ARG A 120 -12.12 -8.31 -9.38
C ARG A 120 -12.73 -9.40 -10.27
N PRO A 121 -12.72 -9.30 -11.62
CA PRO A 121 -13.22 -10.40 -12.45
C PRO A 121 -12.47 -11.72 -12.23
N LEU A 122 -11.15 -11.69 -12.00
CA LEU A 122 -10.38 -12.89 -11.70
C LEU A 122 -10.77 -13.49 -10.34
N ALA A 123 -10.83 -12.68 -9.28
CA ALA A 123 -11.17 -13.13 -7.93
C ALA A 123 -12.62 -13.65 -7.82
N LEU A 124 -13.55 -13.15 -8.65
CA LEU A 124 -14.92 -13.67 -8.71
C LEU A 124 -15.03 -15.01 -9.43
N ARG A 125 -14.11 -15.34 -10.33
CA ARG A 125 -14.08 -16.64 -11.05
C ARG A 125 -13.25 -17.69 -10.32
N HIS A 126 -12.22 -17.25 -9.60
CA HIS A 126 -11.27 -18.10 -8.91
C HIS A 126 -11.15 -17.61 -7.47
N GLU A 127 -11.89 -18.26 -6.58
CA GLU A 127 -11.80 -18.01 -5.15
C GLU A 127 -10.35 -18.23 -4.67
N ALA A 128 -9.92 -17.44 -3.69
CA ALA A 128 -8.57 -17.48 -3.11
C ALA A 128 -7.40 -17.19 -4.07
N LEU A 129 -7.62 -16.88 -5.35
CA LEU A 129 -6.55 -16.60 -6.30
C LEU A 129 -5.61 -15.46 -5.83
N LEU A 130 -6.19 -14.42 -5.21
CA LEU A 130 -5.41 -13.29 -4.71
C LEU A 130 -4.59 -13.61 -3.45
N SER A 131 -4.83 -14.75 -2.81
CA SER A 131 -4.04 -15.28 -1.70
C SER A 131 -3.11 -16.42 -2.12
N ASP A 132 -3.16 -16.84 -3.40
CA ASP A 132 -2.29 -17.89 -3.93
C ASP A 132 -0.87 -17.32 -4.13
N PRO A 133 0.16 -17.89 -3.48
CA PRO A 133 1.53 -17.39 -3.60
C PRO A 133 2.09 -17.40 -5.03
N ALA A 134 1.75 -18.41 -5.84
CA ALA A 134 2.21 -18.51 -7.22
C ALA A 134 1.55 -17.44 -8.10
N PHE A 135 0.26 -17.15 -7.88
CA PHE A 135 -0.39 -16.05 -8.56
C PHE A 135 0.20 -14.69 -8.15
N LEU A 136 0.48 -14.48 -6.87
CA LEU A 136 1.11 -13.24 -6.38
C LEU A 136 2.52 -13.06 -6.95
N GLN A 137 3.29 -14.14 -7.08
CA GLN A 137 4.58 -14.10 -7.76
C GLN A 137 4.45 -13.77 -9.25
N LEU A 138 3.45 -14.34 -9.95
CA LEU A 138 3.18 -14.00 -11.34
C LEU A 138 2.78 -12.53 -11.50
N LEU A 139 1.93 -12.02 -10.60
CA LEU A 139 1.55 -10.61 -10.55
C LEU A 139 2.79 -9.72 -10.35
N GLU A 140 3.67 -10.09 -9.42
CA GLU A 140 4.92 -9.38 -9.17
C GLU A 140 5.83 -9.33 -10.40
N LEU A 141 6.00 -10.45 -11.12
CA LEU A 141 6.79 -10.52 -12.35
C LEU A 141 6.25 -9.59 -13.46
N GLY A 142 4.94 -9.34 -13.49
CA GLY A 142 4.31 -8.41 -14.42
C GLY A 142 4.47 -6.93 -14.03
N LEU A 143 4.91 -6.64 -12.81
CA LEU A 143 5.05 -5.28 -12.29
C LEU A 143 6.49 -4.79 -12.40
N LYS A 144 6.66 -3.55 -12.88
CA LYS A 144 7.96 -2.86 -12.76
C LYS A 144 8.25 -2.51 -11.31
N ALA A 145 9.54 -2.36 -10.97
CA ALA A 145 10.04 -2.06 -9.63
C ALA A 145 9.40 -0.82 -8.98
N GLU A 146 8.96 0.17 -9.75
CA GLU A 146 8.28 1.35 -9.22
C GLU A 146 6.84 1.11 -8.75
N ASN A 147 6.23 -0.03 -9.12
CA ASN A 147 4.87 -0.40 -8.73
C ASN A 147 4.91 -1.37 -7.55
N LYS A 148 4.49 -0.92 -6.36
CA LYS A 148 4.30 -1.79 -5.19
C LYS A 148 2.85 -1.85 -4.79
N LEU A 149 2.43 -3.00 -4.31
CA LEU A 149 1.08 -3.23 -3.82
C LEU A 149 1.11 -3.65 -2.36
N ALA A 150 0.08 -3.27 -1.62
CA ALA A 150 -0.31 -3.95 -0.40
C ALA A 150 -1.68 -4.58 -0.62
N LEU A 151 -1.81 -5.86 -0.32
CA LEU A 151 -3.05 -6.62 -0.35
C LEU A 151 -3.42 -7.00 1.07
N LEU A 152 -4.66 -6.76 1.46
CA LEU A 152 -5.21 -7.21 2.74
C LEU A 152 -6.24 -8.30 2.49
N HIS A 153 -6.13 -9.41 3.22
CA HIS A 153 -7.04 -10.54 3.19
C HIS A 153 -7.70 -10.71 4.56
N GLU A 154 -8.99 -10.41 4.66
CA GLU A 154 -9.74 -10.45 5.91
C GLU A 154 -9.87 -11.87 6.47
N ALA A 155 -10.05 -12.87 5.59
CA ALA A 155 -10.25 -14.26 5.99
C ALA A 155 -9.01 -14.88 6.66
N SER A 156 -7.81 -14.64 6.10
CA SER A 156 -6.54 -15.11 6.69
C SER A 156 -5.93 -14.14 7.69
N ARG A 157 -6.44 -12.89 7.74
CA ARG A 157 -5.90 -11.77 8.53
C ARG A 157 -4.47 -11.41 8.16
N GLU A 158 -4.19 -11.42 6.86
CA GLU A 158 -2.85 -11.18 6.34
C GLU A 158 -2.79 -9.89 5.53
N ILE A 159 -1.62 -9.24 5.60
CA ILE A 159 -1.23 -8.17 4.70
C ILE A 159 -0.04 -8.68 3.89
N VAL A 160 -0.18 -8.71 2.56
CA VAL A 160 0.86 -9.13 1.64
C VAL A 160 1.37 -7.93 0.86
N LEU A 161 2.70 -7.76 0.84
CA LEU A 161 3.37 -6.70 0.09
C LEU A 161 3.96 -7.29 -1.20
N VAL A 162 3.51 -6.78 -2.35
CA VAL A 162 4.00 -7.18 -3.68
C VAL A 162 5.04 -6.16 -4.15
N ASN A 163 6.15 -6.63 -4.73
CA ASN A 163 7.34 -5.82 -5.01
C ASN A 163 7.95 -5.23 -3.73
N TRP A 164 7.89 -5.99 -2.63
CA TRP A 164 8.42 -5.60 -1.32
C TRP A 164 9.86 -5.14 -1.42
N GLN A 165 10.73 -5.93 -2.08
CA GLN A 165 12.16 -5.67 -2.29
C GLN A 165 12.46 -4.29 -2.92
N HIS A 166 11.49 -3.69 -3.60
CA HIS A 166 11.67 -2.37 -4.22
C HIS A 166 11.23 -1.22 -3.31
N GLY A 167 10.87 -1.51 -2.06
CA GLY A 167 10.69 -0.56 -0.98
C GLY A 167 11.99 -0.31 -0.22
N ALA A 168 11.84 0.31 0.94
CA ALA A 168 12.93 0.57 1.87
C ALA A 168 12.46 0.40 3.31
N GLU A 169 13.35 -0.06 4.17
CA GLU A 169 13.10 -0.09 5.61
C GLU A 169 13.56 1.19 6.29
N LEU A 170 12.77 1.65 7.24
CA LEU A 170 13.10 2.76 8.12
C LEU A 170 12.61 2.46 9.52
N ASP A 171 13.54 2.20 10.44
CA ASP A 171 13.27 1.96 11.86
C ASP A 171 12.09 0.99 12.09
N GLY A 172 12.08 -0.15 11.39
CA GLY A 172 11.03 -1.17 11.50
C GLY A 172 9.76 -0.93 10.66
N LEU A 173 9.65 0.21 9.97
CA LEU A 173 8.61 0.47 8.99
C LEU A 173 9.07 0.04 7.59
N TRP A 174 8.13 -0.41 6.77
CA TRP A 174 8.37 -0.57 5.33
C TRP A 174 7.75 0.57 4.54
N LEU A 175 8.52 1.12 3.61
CA LEU A 175 8.17 2.29 2.81
C LEU A 175 8.25 1.98 1.32
N SER A 176 7.15 2.15 0.61
CA SER A 176 7.13 1.97 -0.85
C SER A 176 7.92 3.02 -1.65
N SER A 177 8.33 4.12 -1.03
CA SER A 177 9.16 5.16 -1.62
C SER A 177 9.88 5.94 -0.52
N THR A 178 11.06 6.46 -0.82
CA THR A 178 11.84 7.35 0.06
C THR A 178 11.88 8.79 -0.45
N ARG A 179 11.18 9.12 -1.54
CA ARG A 179 11.24 10.44 -2.22
C ARG A 179 10.74 11.61 -1.36
N TRP A 180 10.06 11.34 -0.26
CA TRP A 180 9.56 12.33 0.70
C TRP A 180 10.48 12.47 1.93
N ILE A 181 11.53 11.65 2.02
CA ILE A 181 12.59 11.77 3.02
C ILE A 181 13.58 12.81 2.50
N ASP A 182 13.38 14.06 2.89
CA ASP A 182 14.43 15.07 2.78
C ASP A 182 15.27 15.03 4.06
N ARG A 183 16.54 14.62 3.96
CA ARG A 183 17.46 14.54 5.10
C ARG A 183 17.67 15.88 5.80
N GLN A 184 17.43 17.01 5.12
CA GLN A 184 17.48 18.34 5.74
C GLN A 184 16.25 18.61 6.62
N ARG A 185 15.10 18.01 6.30
CA ARG A 185 13.83 18.19 7.03
C ARG A 185 13.56 17.06 8.03
N PHE A 186 14.18 15.90 7.81
CA PHE A 186 14.04 14.71 8.63
C PHE A 186 15.43 14.11 8.91
N PRO A 187 16.10 14.54 10.00
CA PRO A 187 17.36 13.95 10.43
C PRO A 187 17.11 12.51 10.88
N LEU A 188 17.43 11.57 10.00
CA LEU A 188 17.24 10.15 10.20
C LEU A 188 18.28 9.59 11.17
N ALA A 189 17.84 8.73 12.09
CA ALA A 189 18.76 7.90 12.89
C ALA A 189 19.52 6.92 11.98
N HIS A 190 18.82 6.31 11.01
CA HIS A 190 19.39 5.38 10.05
C HIS A 190 18.97 5.74 8.62
N ALA A 191 19.89 5.58 7.66
CA ALA A 191 19.56 5.73 6.25
C ALA A 191 18.61 4.60 5.82
N PRO A 192 17.51 4.91 5.10
CA PRO A 192 16.63 3.89 4.55
C PRO A 192 17.42 2.98 3.62
N GLN A 193 17.33 1.67 3.85
CA GLN A 193 18.02 0.68 3.04
C GLN A 193 17.06 0.07 2.03
N PRO A 194 17.41 0.06 0.72
CA PRO A 194 16.72 -0.77 -0.25
C PRO A 194 16.79 -2.24 0.17
N GLN A 195 15.72 -2.98 -0.07
CA GLN A 195 15.68 -4.41 0.26
C GLN A 195 16.27 -5.25 -0.88
N GLU A 196 17.08 -6.24 -0.53
CA GLU A 196 17.68 -7.14 -1.51
C GLU A 196 16.82 -8.41 -1.68
N ARG A 197 16.74 -8.90 -2.92
CA ARG A 197 15.94 -10.08 -3.29
C ARG A 197 16.76 -11.33 -2.97
N VAL A 198 16.32 -12.16 -2.01
CA VAL A 198 16.93 -13.49 -1.77
C VAL A 198 15.99 -14.55 -2.32
N TYR A 199 16.39 -15.20 -3.42
CA TYR A 199 15.72 -16.40 -3.92
C TYR A 199 16.38 -17.65 -3.38
N SER A 200 15.64 -18.46 -2.64
CA SER A 200 15.96 -19.88 -2.52
C SER A 200 15.49 -20.57 -3.78
N THR A 201 16.36 -21.37 -4.41
CA THR A 201 16.00 -22.19 -5.59
C THR A 201 14.93 -23.23 -5.31
N ARG A 202 14.52 -23.41 -4.04
CA ARG A 202 13.41 -24.27 -3.63
C ARG A 202 12.03 -23.65 -3.80
N ASP A 203 11.96 -22.33 -4.00
CA ASP A 203 10.69 -21.57 -4.02
C ASP A 203 10.13 -21.34 -5.43
N LEU A 204 10.81 -21.87 -6.46
CA LEU A 204 10.39 -21.79 -7.86
C LEU A 204 10.03 -23.19 -8.37
N ASN A 205 8.88 -23.71 -7.93
CA ASN A 205 8.27 -24.89 -8.55
C ASN A 205 7.26 -24.44 -9.60
N PHE A 206 7.72 -24.31 -10.84
CA PHE A 206 6.82 -24.26 -11.99
C PHE A 206 6.36 -25.69 -12.28
N LEU A 207 5.12 -26.02 -11.91
CA LEU A 207 4.42 -27.19 -12.43
C LEU A 207 3.71 -26.81 -13.73
#